data_AF-A0ABD4TJH5-F1
#
_entry.id   AF-A0ABD4TJH5-F1
#
_cell.length_a   1.000
_cell.length_b   1.000
_cell.length_c   1.000
_cell.angle_alpha   90.00
_cell.angle_beta   90.00
_cell.angle_gamma   90.00
#
_symmetry.space_group_name_H-M   'P 1'
#
loop_
_entity.id
_entity.type
_entity.pdbx_description
1 polymer ?
#
loop_
_entity_poly.entity_id
_entity_poly.type
_entity_poly.pdbx_seq_one_letter_code
_entity_poly.pdbx_strand_id
1 'polypeptide(L)'
;MMDHSATSDNPLPLGIYRGILEKTDEALLSFPALFRGSAYPLLPSPQMQLSELPYPFRNCDPLSPGVLAAYTSMIRDEGIEHAFVFDEHGTFLEKLTGERTRIQFGHRDLFALTHTIFIHNHPRGSSFSLADLETACVFEMRSMMVVSGKALHILMPPVEDEYFSRKLLRDIVRCYRIRSSAQSLSQHFEPNDSIWYFIAEDLGLRLWKMRFS
;
A
#
# COMPACT_ATOMS: atom_id res chain seq x y z
N MET A 1 42.65 -11.04 -2.21
CA MET A 1 41.89 -11.58 -3.35
C MET A 1 40.84 -12.50 -2.75
N MET A 2 39.66 -11.96 -2.45
CA MET A 2 38.55 -12.73 -1.86
C MET A 2 37.37 -12.56 -2.81
N ASP A 3 37.00 -13.67 -3.45
CA ASP A 3 35.82 -13.80 -4.29
C ASP A 3 34.57 -13.72 -3.42
N HIS A 4 33.74 -12.71 -3.69
CA HIS A 4 32.37 -12.66 -3.22
C HIS A 4 31.44 -12.83 -4.41
N SER A 5 31.20 -14.08 -4.81
CA SER A 5 30.12 -14.46 -5.71
C SER A 5 28.96 -15.02 -4.89
N ALA A 6 27.95 -14.20 -4.64
CA ALA A 6 26.64 -14.64 -4.19
C ALA A 6 25.56 -13.78 -4.87
N THR A 7 25.24 -14.13 -6.11
CA THR A 7 24.02 -13.69 -6.79
C THR A 7 22.88 -14.59 -6.33
N SER A 8 22.04 -14.08 -5.43
CA SER A 8 20.78 -14.71 -5.05
C SER A 8 19.71 -14.34 -6.08
N ASP A 9 19.68 -15.07 -7.19
CA ASP A 9 18.52 -15.11 -8.09
C ASP A 9 17.40 -15.89 -7.39
N ASN A 10 16.48 -15.16 -6.74
CA ASN A 10 15.17 -15.69 -6.38
C ASN A 10 14.14 -15.09 -7.36
N PRO A 11 14.00 -15.64 -8.59
CA PRO A 11 12.80 -15.36 -9.35
C PRO A 11 11.60 -15.88 -8.54
N LEU A 12 10.52 -15.09 -8.51
CA LEU A 12 9.22 -15.58 -8.05
C LEU A 12 8.95 -16.95 -8.70
N PRO A 13 8.29 -17.89 -8.00
CA PRO A 13 7.93 -19.17 -8.61
C PRO A 13 7.12 -18.91 -9.88
N LEU A 14 7.74 -19.18 -11.05
CA LEU A 14 7.19 -19.03 -12.41
C LEU A 14 5.82 -19.71 -12.59
N GLY A 15 5.41 -20.58 -11.66
CA GLY A 15 4.10 -21.21 -11.63
C GLY A 15 2.93 -20.27 -11.34
N ILE A 16 3.12 -19.12 -10.68
CA ILE A 16 2.01 -18.20 -10.34
C ILE A 16 1.51 -17.43 -11.57
N TYR A 17 2.40 -17.07 -12.50
CA TYR A 17 2.05 -16.26 -13.67
C TYR A 17 1.15 -16.98 -14.68
N ARG A 18 1.21 -18.31 -14.76
CA ARG A 18 0.52 -19.07 -15.81
C ARG A 18 -0.96 -19.35 -15.52
N GLY A 19 -1.40 -19.20 -14.26
CA GLY A 19 -2.78 -19.51 -13.86
C GLY A 19 -3.76 -18.33 -13.92
N ILE A 20 -3.27 -17.09 -13.99
CA ILE A 20 -4.10 -15.89 -13.83
C ILE A 20 -4.47 -15.25 -15.19
N LEU A 21 -3.72 -15.56 -16.25
CA LEU A 21 -3.85 -14.86 -17.54
C LEU A 21 -4.86 -15.43 -18.54
N GLU A 22 -5.52 -16.56 -18.24
CA GLU A 22 -6.50 -17.15 -19.16
C GLU A 22 -7.93 -16.83 -18.73
N LYS A 23 -8.54 -15.90 -19.49
CA LYS A 23 -9.94 -15.45 -19.53
C LYS A 23 -10.31 -14.31 -18.59
N THR A 24 -10.62 -13.15 -19.18
CA THR A 24 -11.93 -12.47 -19.03
C THR A 24 -11.97 -11.23 -19.92
N ASP A 25 -12.73 -11.32 -21.02
CA ASP A 25 -13.31 -10.14 -21.64
C ASP A 25 -14.40 -9.64 -20.67
N GLU A 26 -14.24 -8.41 -20.18
CA GLU A 26 -15.04 -7.73 -19.13
C GLU A 26 -14.86 -8.26 -17.69
N ALA A 27 -13.67 -8.05 -17.13
CA ALA A 27 -13.32 -8.45 -15.77
C ALA A 27 -13.69 -7.38 -14.72
N LEU A 28 -14.78 -7.59 -13.99
CA LEU A 28 -14.82 -7.19 -12.57
C LEU A 28 -13.77 -8.03 -11.83
N LEU A 29 -12.83 -7.40 -11.12
CA LEU A 29 -11.92 -8.13 -10.24
C LEU A 29 -12.74 -8.79 -9.12
N SER A 30 -13.05 -10.07 -9.30
CA SER A 30 -13.37 -10.95 -8.19
C SER A 30 -12.08 -11.66 -7.79
N PHE A 31 -11.51 -11.27 -6.65
CA PHE A 31 -10.46 -12.07 -6.03
C PHE A 31 -11.07 -13.40 -5.58
N PRO A 32 -10.34 -14.53 -5.70
CA PRO A 32 -10.85 -15.82 -5.25
C PRO A 32 -11.23 -15.72 -3.77
N ALA A 33 -12.49 -16.04 -3.47
CA ALA A 33 -13.03 -16.01 -2.13
C ALA A 33 -12.25 -16.96 -1.21
N LEU A 34 -11.44 -16.42 -0.31
CA LEU A 34 -10.90 -17.17 0.83
C LEU A 34 -11.87 -17.01 2.00
N PHE A 35 -12.89 -17.86 2.02
CA PHE A 35 -13.95 -17.93 3.04
C PHE A 35 -13.44 -17.72 4.47
N ARG A 36 -13.99 -16.72 5.18
CA ARG A 36 -14.65 -16.92 6.50
C ARG A 36 -15.50 -15.73 6.96
N GLY A 37 -16.68 -16.07 7.47
CA GLY A 37 -17.79 -15.17 7.73
C GLY A 37 -17.56 -14.11 8.82
N SER A 38 -18.17 -12.94 8.59
CA SER A 38 -18.30 -11.87 9.56
C SER A 38 -19.64 -11.16 9.38
N ALA A 39 -20.35 -10.93 10.49
CA ALA A 39 -21.74 -10.46 10.55
C ALA A 39 -21.86 -8.92 10.54
N TYR A 40 -21.17 -8.23 9.63
CA TYR A 40 -21.34 -6.78 9.44
C TYR A 40 -22.11 -6.48 8.14
N PRO A 41 -22.99 -5.47 8.12
CA PRO A 41 -23.59 -5.00 6.88
C PRO A 41 -22.49 -4.47 5.96
N LEU A 42 -22.30 -5.16 4.84
CA LEU A 42 -21.40 -4.76 3.78
C LEU A 42 -21.97 -3.49 3.14
N LEU A 43 -21.37 -2.33 3.44
CA LEU A 43 -21.47 -1.20 2.50
C LEU A 43 -20.96 -1.71 1.14
N PRO A 44 -21.70 -1.49 0.03
CA PRO A 44 -21.26 -1.93 -1.28
C PRO A 44 -19.87 -1.34 -1.51
N SER A 45 -18.90 -2.23 -1.72
CA SER A 45 -17.59 -1.79 -2.17
C SER A 45 -17.82 -1.13 -3.53
N PRO A 46 -17.29 0.07 -3.78
CA PRO A 46 -17.43 0.70 -5.08
C PRO A 46 -17.03 -0.30 -6.16
N GLN A 47 -17.99 -0.67 -7.01
CA GLN A 47 -17.73 -1.48 -8.18
C GLN A 47 -17.09 -0.55 -9.19
N MET A 48 -15.77 -0.66 -9.31
CA MET A 48 -15.01 0.19 -10.20
C MET A 48 -14.53 -0.64 -11.39
N GLN A 49 -14.64 -0.08 -12.58
CA GLN A 49 -14.11 -0.74 -13.76
C GLN A 49 -12.59 -0.80 -13.67
N LEU A 50 -11.99 -1.90 -14.12
CA LEU A 50 -10.54 -2.11 -14.11
C LEU A 50 -9.78 -0.97 -14.80
N SER A 51 -10.40 -0.37 -15.81
CA SER A 51 -9.91 0.79 -16.57
C SER A 51 -9.81 2.09 -15.76
N GLU A 52 -10.51 2.17 -14.64
CA GLU A 52 -10.51 3.34 -13.74
C GLU A 52 -9.54 3.16 -12.57
N LEU A 53 -8.86 2.00 -12.47
CA LEU A 53 -7.80 1.85 -11.47
C LEU A 53 -6.68 2.85 -11.79
N PRO A 54 -6.27 3.67 -10.81
CA PRO A 54 -5.14 4.56 -11.00
C PRO A 54 -3.88 3.74 -11.27
N TYR A 55 -2.94 4.30 -12.03
CA TYR A 55 -1.59 3.76 -12.12
C TYR A 55 -1.04 3.51 -10.69
N PRO A 56 -0.41 2.35 -10.40
CA PRO A 56 0.28 1.44 -11.32
C PRO A 56 -0.51 0.20 -11.80
N PHE A 57 -1.84 0.20 -11.76
CA PHE A 57 -2.61 -1.06 -11.91
C PHE A 57 -3.10 -1.39 -13.33
N ARG A 58 -2.42 -0.97 -14.42
CA ARG A 58 -2.86 -1.36 -15.77
C ARG A 58 -2.47 -2.81 -16.05
N ASN A 59 -3.26 -3.52 -16.87
CA ASN A 59 -3.08 -4.96 -17.15
C ASN A 59 -1.74 -5.36 -17.80
N CYS A 60 -0.92 -4.39 -18.22
CA CYS A 60 0.41 -4.63 -18.76
C CYS A 60 1.54 -4.14 -17.83
N ASP A 61 1.19 -3.59 -16.67
CA ASP A 61 2.18 -3.09 -15.72
C ASP A 61 2.72 -4.27 -14.88
N PRO A 62 4.03 -4.29 -14.58
CA PRO A 62 4.66 -5.25 -13.67
C PRO A 62 3.91 -5.42 -12.32
N LEU A 63 3.20 -4.38 -11.87
CA LEU A 63 2.36 -4.40 -10.67
C LEU A 63 0.85 -4.56 -10.99
N SER A 64 0.50 -5.43 -11.94
CA SER A 64 -0.91 -5.76 -12.24
C SER A 64 -1.69 -6.17 -10.97
N PRO A 65 -3.04 -6.05 -10.96
CA PRO A 65 -3.84 -6.41 -9.80
C PRO A 65 -3.61 -7.84 -9.26
N GLY A 66 -3.34 -8.81 -10.15
CA GLY A 66 -3.01 -10.18 -9.75
C GLY A 66 -1.66 -10.30 -9.05
N VAL A 67 -0.65 -9.57 -9.52
CA VAL A 67 0.67 -9.51 -8.88
C VAL A 67 0.57 -8.83 -7.52
N LEU A 68 -0.13 -7.70 -7.45
CA LEU A 68 -0.39 -7.01 -6.19
C LEU A 68 -1.06 -7.93 -5.19
N ALA A 69 -2.11 -8.65 -5.59
CA ALA A 69 -2.79 -9.60 -4.71
C ALA A 69 -1.84 -10.68 -4.19
N ALA A 70 -0.99 -11.26 -5.05
CA ALA A 70 0.00 -12.25 -4.63
C ALA A 70 0.92 -11.71 -3.53
N TYR A 71 1.51 -10.53 -3.73
CA TYR A 71 2.38 -9.90 -2.72
C TYR A 71 1.63 -9.55 -1.44
N THR A 72 0.40 -9.01 -1.54
CA THR A 72 -0.40 -8.67 -0.35
C THR A 72 -0.72 -9.92 0.47
N SER A 73 -1.10 -11.03 -0.18
CA SER A 73 -1.35 -12.32 0.50
C SER A 73 -0.11 -12.86 1.21
N MET A 74 1.10 -12.61 0.69
CA MET A 74 2.34 -13.09 1.31
C MET A 74 2.70 -12.39 2.63
N ILE A 75 2.18 -11.19 2.90
CA ILE A 75 2.53 -10.41 4.12
C ILE A 75 1.33 -10.10 5.01
N ARG A 76 0.10 -10.33 4.54
CA ARG A 76 -1.14 -9.93 5.22
C ARG A 76 -1.25 -10.43 6.66
N ASP A 77 -1.00 -11.71 6.87
CA ASP A 77 -1.26 -12.38 8.15
C ASP A 77 0.03 -12.59 8.98
N GLU A 78 1.12 -11.92 8.57
CA GLU A 78 2.41 -12.01 9.25
C GLU A 78 2.40 -11.26 10.60
N GLY A 79 3.07 -11.85 11.60
CA GLY A 79 3.11 -11.33 12.98
C GLY A 79 4.06 -10.15 13.21
N ILE A 80 4.87 -9.83 12.19
CA ILE A 80 5.81 -8.71 12.13
C ILE A 80 5.59 -7.92 10.83
N GLU A 81 6.21 -6.75 10.73
CA GLU A 81 6.18 -5.96 9.50
C GLU A 81 7.13 -6.52 8.45
N HIS A 82 6.61 -6.65 7.24
CA HIS A 82 7.33 -6.94 6.02
C HIS A 82 6.96 -5.89 4.99
N ALA A 83 7.90 -5.57 4.11
CA ALA A 83 7.61 -4.77 2.93
C ALA A 83 8.15 -5.40 1.65
N PHE A 84 7.49 -5.07 0.56
CA PHE A 84 8.00 -5.24 -0.79
C PHE A 84 8.17 -3.86 -1.42
N VAL A 85 9.35 -3.63 -1.98
CA VAL A 85 9.72 -2.40 -2.66
C VAL A 85 9.73 -2.68 -4.16
N PHE A 86 9.10 -1.80 -4.91
CA PHE A 86 9.09 -1.84 -6.36
C PHE A 86 9.62 -0.52 -6.92
N ASP A 87 10.25 -0.56 -8.09
CA ASP A 87 10.59 0.65 -8.81
C ASP A 87 9.33 1.42 -9.26
N GLU A 88 9.53 2.58 -9.86
CA GLU A 88 8.43 3.42 -10.35
C GLU A 88 7.58 2.75 -11.45
N HIS A 89 8.09 1.68 -12.08
CA HIS A 89 7.44 0.89 -13.11
C HIS A 89 6.76 -0.37 -12.55
N GLY A 90 6.90 -0.64 -11.24
CA GLY A 90 6.34 -1.83 -10.59
C GLY A 90 7.26 -3.05 -10.63
N THR A 91 8.50 -2.94 -11.07
CA THR A 91 9.47 -4.04 -11.02
C THR A 91 9.89 -4.27 -9.58
N PHE A 92 9.88 -5.52 -9.13
CA PHE A 92 10.33 -5.89 -7.80
C PHE A 92 11.81 -5.56 -7.59
N LEU A 93 12.13 -4.84 -6.52
CA LEU A 93 13.50 -4.50 -6.12
C LEU A 93 13.95 -5.37 -4.95
N GLU A 94 13.23 -5.32 -3.83
CA GLU A 94 13.62 -6.03 -2.62
C GLU A 94 12.48 -6.30 -1.64
N LYS A 95 12.71 -7.24 -0.72
CA LYS A 95 11.84 -7.53 0.43
C LYS A 95 12.53 -7.07 1.70
N LEU A 96 11.85 -6.21 2.46
CA LEU A 96 12.30 -5.77 3.79
C LEU A 96 11.58 -6.56 4.87
N THR A 97 12.25 -6.75 6.01
CA THR A 97 11.68 -7.36 7.21
C THR A 97 11.99 -6.48 8.40
N GLY A 98 10.94 -6.15 9.16
CA GLY A 98 11.00 -5.29 10.32
C GLY A 98 10.72 -6.01 11.63
N GLU A 99 10.36 -5.21 12.62
CA GLU A 99 9.85 -5.64 13.91
C GLU A 99 8.31 -5.67 13.88
N ARG A 100 7.68 -5.79 15.05
CA ARG A 100 6.22 -5.84 15.18
C ARG A 100 5.49 -4.56 14.74
N THR A 101 6.17 -3.42 14.73
CA THR A 101 5.54 -2.09 14.53
C THR A 101 6.41 -1.11 13.76
N ARG A 102 7.49 -1.58 13.13
CA ARG A 102 8.36 -0.74 12.29
C ARG A 102 9.24 -1.58 11.40
N ILE A 103 9.52 -1.08 10.22
CA ILE A 103 10.66 -1.48 9.39
C ILE A 103 11.80 -0.50 9.65
N GLN A 104 12.99 -1.02 9.96
CA GLN A 104 14.18 -0.18 10.10
C GLN A 104 14.92 -0.14 8.76
N PHE A 105 15.26 1.06 8.31
CA PHE A 105 16.02 1.26 7.08
C PHE A 105 17.50 1.48 7.43
N GLY A 106 18.39 0.71 6.80
CA GLY A 106 19.80 1.02 6.80
C GLY A 106 20.09 2.29 6.00
N HIS A 107 21.21 2.97 6.29
CA HIS A 107 21.59 4.20 5.58
C HIS A 107 21.72 4.02 4.06
N ARG A 108 22.01 2.81 3.58
CA ARG A 108 22.10 2.49 2.14
C ARG A 108 20.72 2.35 1.51
N ASP A 109 19.78 1.74 2.24
CA ASP A 109 18.41 1.48 1.80
C ASP A 109 17.66 2.79 1.56
N LEU A 110 18.02 3.86 2.28
CA LEU A 110 17.45 5.21 2.13
C LEU A 110 17.46 5.71 0.68
N PHE A 111 18.51 5.40 -0.10
CA PHE A 111 18.59 5.83 -1.49
C PHE A 111 17.76 4.94 -2.41
N ALA A 112 17.72 3.63 -2.14
CA ALA A 112 17.00 2.65 -2.95
C ALA A 112 15.47 2.82 -2.87
N LEU A 113 14.96 3.43 -1.80
CA LEU A 113 13.54 3.71 -1.60
C LEU A 113 13.03 4.94 -2.36
N THR A 114 13.93 5.74 -2.95
CA THR A 114 13.52 6.99 -3.61
C THR A 114 12.70 6.72 -4.86
N HIS A 115 11.57 7.41 -5.04
CA HIS A 115 10.66 7.27 -6.21
C HIS A 115 10.00 5.88 -6.36
N THR A 116 9.98 5.09 -5.29
CA THR A 116 9.47 3.71 -5.31
C THR A 116 7.96 3.60 -5.07
N ILE A 117 7.43 2.40 -5.35
CA ILE A 117 6.15 1.93 -4.82
C ILE A 117 6.45 1.03 -3.62
N PHE A 118 5.88 1.37 -2.46
CA PHE A 118 6.16 0.67 -1.21
C PHE A 118 4.90 -0.03 -0.69
N ILE A 119 4.98 -1.33 -0.43
CA ILE A 119 3.87 -2.13 0.11
C ILE A 119 4.33 -2.79 1.41
N HIS A 120 3.67 -2.51 2.53
CA HIS A 120 3.96 -3.19 3.81
C HIS A 120 2.71 -3.62 4.54
N ASN A 121 2.83 -4.53 5.51
CA ASN A 121 1.70 -4.93 6.34
C ASN A 121 1.69 -4.21 7.69
N HIS A 122 0.50 -4.05 8.26
CA HIS A 122 0.29 -3.67 9.65
C HIS A 122 -0.31 -4.84 10.42
N PRO A 123 0.48 -5.58 11.23
CA PRO A 123 -0.02 -6.73 12.01
C PRO A 123 -1.16 -6.39 12.97
N ARG A 124 -1.28 -5.12 13.39
CA ARG A 124 -2.35 -4.63 14.28
C ARG A 124 -3.64 -4.26 13.53
N GLY A 125 -3.63 -4.30 12.21
CA GLY A 125 -4.81 -4.06 11.37
C GLY A 125 -5.14 -2.59 11.10
N SER A 126 -4.30 -1.64 11.53
CA SER A 126 -4.43 -0.22 11.20
C SER A 126 -4.21 0.06 9.71
N SER A 127 -4.81 1.13 9.18
CA SER A 127 -4.49 1.70 7.86
C SER A 127 -3.14 2.43 7.90
N PHE A 128 -3.06 3.74 7.67
CA PHE A 128 -1.79 4.48 7.69
C PHE A 128 -1.45 5.01 9.09
N SER A 129 -0.19 5.38 9.26
CA SER A 129 0.38 6.10 10.40
C SER A 129 1.10 7.36 9.89
N LEU A 130 1.33 8.34 10.77
CA LEU A 130 2.14 9.52 10.40
C LEU A 130 3.56 9.14 9.97
N ALA A 131 4.12 8.05 10.51
CA ALA A 131 5.44 7.57 10.13
C ALA A 131 5.45 7.03 8.69
N ASP A 132 4.37 6.40 8.23
CA ASP A 132 4.24 5.98 6.83
C ASP A 132 4.24 7.19 5.90
N LEU A 133 3.52 8.25 6.28
CA LEU A 133 3.44 9.48 5.48
C LEU A 133 4.76 10.25 5.47
N GLU A 134 5.44 10.32 6.62
CA GLU A 134 6.79 10.88 6.71
C GLU A 134 7.76 10.12 5.81
N THR A 135 7.77 8.79 5.92
CA THR A 135 8.57 7.89 5.08
C THR A 135 8.30 8.16 3.60
N ALA A 136 7.02 8.16 3.19
CA ALA A 136 6.64 8.40 1.81
C ALA A 136 7.15 9.75 1.28
N CYS A 137 7.03 10.81 2.08
CA CYS A 137 7.49 12.15 1.68
C CYS A 137 9.01 12.35 1.74
N VAL A 138 9.71 11.67 2.65
CA VAL A 138 11.17 11.73 2.77
C VAL A 138 11.83 11.04 1.58
N PHE A 139 11.26 9.93 1.12
CA PHE A 139 11.75 9.16 -0.02
C PHE A 139 11.05 9.51 -1.34
N GLU A 140 10.24 10.56 -1.39
CA GLU A 140 9.54 10.94 -2.62
C GLU A 140 8.83 9.75 -3.28
N MET A 141 8.16 8.92 -2.49
CA MET A 141 7.54 7.70 -3.00
C MET A 141 6.42 8.04 -3.98
N ARG A 142 6.20 7.15 -4.95
CA ARG A 142 5.09 7.24 -5.89
C ARG A 142 3.79 6.74 -5.27
N SER A 143 3.88 5.72 -4.42
CA SER A 143 2.74 5.20 -3.67
C SER A 143 3.18 4.51 -2.38
N MET A 144 2.36 4.70 -1.35
CA MET A 144 2.44 3.99 -0.08
C MET A 144 1.22 3.08 0.06
N MET A 145 1.44 1.77 0.23
CA MET A 145 0.38 0.78 0.35
C MET A 145 0.51 0.00 1.65
N VAL A 146 -0.58 -0.05 2.41
CA VAL A 146 -0.64 -0.77 3.68
C VAL A 146 -1.60 -1.95 3.58
N VAL A 147 -1.10 -3.14 3.82
CA VAL A 147 -1.86 -4.37 3.99
C VAL A 147 -2.27 -4.50 5.45
N SER A 148 -3.54 -4.30 5.74
CA SER A 148 -4.14 -4.65 7.01
C SER A 148 -4.87 -5.98 6.88
N GLY A 149 -5.05 -6.74 7.97
CA GLY A 149 -5.66 -8.08 7.90
C GLY A 149 -7.04 -8.14 7.21
N LYS A 150 -7.73 -7.01 7.02
CA LYS A 150 -9.04 -6.91 6.37
C LYS A 150 -9.03 -6.15 5.04
N ALA A 151 -7.97 -5.40 4.74
CA ALA A 151 -7.95 -4.53 3.56
C ALA A 151 -6.54 -4.14 3.12
N LEU A 152 -6.38 -3.86 1.84
CA LEU A 152 -5.28 -3.09 1.29
C LEU A 152 -5.69 -1.62 1.23
N HIS A 153 -4.89 -0.73 1.81
CA HIS A 153 -5.05 0.72 1.73
C HIS A 153 -3.95 1.26 0.84
N ILE A 154 -4.29 2.13 -0.12
CA ILE A 154 -3.33 2.69 -1.08
C ILE A 154 -3.45 4.20 -1.02
N LEU A 155 -2.32 4.87 -0.80
CA LEU A 155 -2.24 6.32 -0.84
C LEU A 155 -1.22 6.74 -1.90
N MET A 156 -1.59 7.76 -2.66
CA MET A 156 -0.78 8.33 -3.73
C MET A 156 -0.85 9.86 -3.66
N PRO A 157 0.18 10.56 -4.17
CA PRO A 157 0.17 12.02 -4.28
C PRO A 157 -0.99 12.52 -5.17
N PRO A 158 -1.29 13.83 -5.12
CA PRO A 158 -2.29 14.45 -6.00
C PRO A 158 -2.06 14.17 -7.48
N VAL A 159 -3.06 14.38 -8.33
CA VAL A 159 -2.92 14.10 -9.78
C VAL A 159 -1.83 14.95 -10.42
N GLU A 160 -1.63 16.19 -9.94
CA GLU A 160 -0.59 17.08 -10.47
C GLU A 160 0.82 16.82 -9.90
N ASP A 161 0.96 15.86 -8.98
CA ASP A 161 2.25 15.51 -8.37
C ASP A 161 2.53 14.02 -8.57
N GLU A 162 3.72 13.71 -9.07
CA GLU A 162 4.12 12.32 -9.30
C GLU A 162 4.58 11.65 -8.01
N TYR A 163 4.99 12.43 -7.00
CA TYR A 163 5.66 11.93 -5.80
C TYR A 163 5.19 12.60 -4.52
N PHE A 164 5.35 11.93 -3.38
CA PHE A 164 5.12 12.56 -2.09
C PHE A 164 6.23 13.58 -1.78
N SER A 165 5.90 14.86 -1.61
CA SER A 165 6.90 15.90 -1.32
C SER A 165 6.96 16.31 0.16
N ARG A 166 8.07 16.92 0.59
CA ARG A 166 8.17 17.52 1.94
C ARG A 166 7.11 18.59 2.22
N LYS A 167 6.66 19.30 1.18
CA LYS A 167 5.55 20.25 1.27
C LYS A 167 4.28 19.52 1.70
N LEU A 168 4.01 18.38 1.06
CA LEU A 168 2.87 17.55 1.37
C LEU A 168 2.93 16.99 2.79
N LEU A 169 4.09 16.54 3.27
CA LEU A 169 4.25 16.09 4.67
C LEU A 169 3.83 17.17 5.67
N ARG A 170 4.32 18.40 5.48
CA ARG A 170 3.99 19.53 6.35
C ARG A 170 2.49 19.77 6.39
N ASP A 171 1.84 19.69 5.23
CA ASP A 171 0.41 19.95 5.09
C ASP A 171 -0.42 18.78 5.68
N ILE A 172 0.01 17.53 5.50
CA ILE A 172 -0.56 16.33 6.16
C ILE A 172 -0.48 16.45 7.68
N VAL A 173 0.71 16.75 8.23
CA VAL A 173 0.90 16.90 9.68
C VAL A 173 0.01 18.02 10.24
N ARG A 174 -0.12 19.13 9.50
CA ARG A 174 -1.02 20.22 9.87
C ARG A 174 -2.48 19.74 9.92
N CYS A 175 -2.99 19.12 8.85
CA CYS A 175 -4.37 18.62 8.78
C CYS A 175 -4.64 17.58 9.88
N TYR A 176 -3.72 16.63 10.06
CA TYR A 176 -3.80 15.63 11.13
C TYR A 176 -3.90 16.26 12.51
N ARG A 177 -3.04 17.23 12.83
CA ARG A 177 -3.06 17.92 14.14
C ARG A 177 -4.37 18.65 14.39
N ILE A 178 -4.86 19.39 13.38
CA ILE A 178 -6.15 20.10 13.48
C ILE A 178 -7.28 19.11 13.75
N ARG A 179 -7.38 18.05 12.93
CA ARG A 179 -8.44 17.04 13.06
C ARG A 179 -8.37 16.29 14.38
N SER A 180 -7.17 15.87 14.80
CA SER A 180 -6.96 15.19 16.08
C SER A 180 -7.30 16.09 17.28
N SER A 181 -7.00 17.40 17.20
CA SER A 181 -7.35 18.35 18.26
C SER A 181 -8.85 18.61 18.37
N ALA A 182 -9.59 18.48 17.26
CA ALA A 182 -11.05 18.64 17.24
C ALA A 182 -11.80 17.39 17.73
N GLN A 183 -11.15 16.23 17.81
CA GLN A 183 -11.78 14.98 18.27
C GLN A 183 -12.26 15.07 19.72
N SER A 184 -11.54 15.75 20.61
CA SER A 184 -11.97 15.93 22.00
C SER A 184 -13.25 16.76 22.15
N LEU A 185 -13.54 17.64 21.18
CA LEU A 185 -14.78 18.42 21.11
C LEU A 185 -15.95 17.60 20.55
N SER A 186 -15.66 16.45 19.96
CA SER A 186 -16.62 15.55 19.34
C SER A 186 -16.54 14.20 20.08
N GLN A 187 -17.33 14.04 21.14
CA GLN A 187 -17.43 12.80 21.94
C GLN A 187 -17.85 11.56 21.12
N HIS A 188 -18.10 11.69 19.83
CA HIS A 188 -18.48 10.62 18.91
C HIS A 188 -17.43 10.32 17.82
N PHE A 189 -16.26 10.95 17.85
CA PHE A 189 -15.19 10.64 16.90
C PHE A 189 -14.20 9.67 17.54
N GLU A 190 -14.45 8.38 17.33
CA GLU A 190 -13.39 7.38 17.42
C GLU A 190 -12.31 7.72 16.37
N PRO A 191 -11.03 7.87 16.73
CA PRO A 191 -9.94 8.02 15.76
C PRO A 191 -9.79 6.71 14.98
N ASN A 192 -10.64 6.58 13.98
CA ASN A 192 -10.70 5.47 13.05
C ASN A 192 -9.86 5.83 11.81
N ASP A 193 -9.65 4.86 10.92
CA ASP A 193 -9.09 5.01 9.58
C ASP A 193 -9.71 6.19 8.79
N SER A 194 -10.88 6.71 9.21
CA SER A 194 -11.57 7.86 8.62
C SER A 194 -10.72 9.14 8.56
N ILE A 195 -9.78 9.37 9.48
CA ILE A 195 -8.94 10.58 9.44
C ILE A 195 -8.15 10.69 8.13
N TRP A 196 -7.73 9.56 7.56
CA TRP A 196 -6.96 9.55 6.32
C TRP A 196 -7.81 9.90 5.10
N TYR A 197 -9.09 9.54 5.09
CA TYR A 197 -10.02 9.95 4.03
C TYR A 197 -10.16 11.46 3.98
N PHE A 198 -10.32 12.06 5.16
CA PHE A 198 -10.43 13.49 5.26
C PHE A 198 -9.14 14.24 4.90
N ILE A 199 -7.98 13.74 5.34
CA ILE A 199 -6.69 14.30 4.94
C ILE A 199 -6.51 14.17 3.43
N ALA A 200 -6.90 13.04 2.85
CA ALA A 200 -6.80 12.82 1.42
C ALA A 200 -7.71 13.79 0.63
N GLU A 201 -8.95 13.98 1.07
CA GLU A 201 -9.88 14.96 0.48
C GLU A 201 -9.33 16.39 0.58
N ASP A 202 -8.91 16.82 1.78
CA ASP A 202 -8.42 18.20 2.03
C ASP A 202 -7.18 18.54 1.17
N LEU A 203 -6.35 17.54 0.86
CA LEU A 203 -5.07 17.71 0.16
C LEU A 203 -5.10 17.24 -1.29
N GLY A 204 -6.25 16.74 -1.78
CA GLY A 204 -6.37 16.15 -3.11
C GLY A 204 -5.54 14.87 -3.32
N LEU A 205 -5.20 14.15 -2.24
CA LEU A 205 -4.53 12.86 -2.34
C LEU A 205 -5.47 11.81 -2.93
N ARG A 206 -4.88 10.84 -3.61
CA ARG A 206 -5.64 9.68 -4.10
C ARG A 206 -5.56 8.57 -3.05
N LEU A 207 -6.67 8.34 -2.35
CA LEU A 207 -6.80 7.30 -1.34
C LEU A 207 -7.75 6.20 -1.80
N TRP A 208 -7.34 4.95 -1.62
CA TRP A 208 -8.11 3.76 -1.99
C TRP A 208 -8.10 2.73 -0.88
N LYS A 209 -9.20 1.98 -0.77
CA LYS A 209 -9.33 0.86 0.17
C LYS A 209 -9.98 -0.33 -0.52
N MET A 210 -9.24 -1.42 -0.62
CA MET A 210 -9.71 -2.69 -1.16
C MET A 210 -9.88 -3.69 -0.03
N ARG A 211 -11.11 -4.15 0.21
CA ARG A 211 -11.39 -5.15 1.25
C ARG A 211 -11.03 -6.54 0.76
N PHE A 212 -10.48 -7.36 1.65
CA PHE A 212 -10.32 -8.78 1.40
C PHE A 212 -11.64 -9.51 1.70
N SER A 213 -12.02 -10.43 0.81
CA SER A 213 -13.18 -11.32 0.96
C SER A 213 -12.95 -12.42 1.98
#